data_AF-A0ABD2SVP3-F1
#
_entry.id   AF-A0ABD2SVP3-F1
#
_cell.length_a   1.000
_cell.length_b   1.000
_cell.length_c   1.000
_cell.angle_alpha   90.00
_cell.angle_beta   90.00
_cell.angle_gamma   90.00
#
_symmetry.space_group_name_H-M   'P 1'
#
loop_
_entity.id
_entity.type
_entity.pdbx_description
1 polymer ?
#
loop_
_entity_poly.entity_id
_entity_poly.type
_entity_poly.pdbx_seq_one_letter_code
_entity_poly.pdbx_strand_id
1 'polypeptide(L)'
;MRQMAVITPYAQFLFQFVSDSPEKNVTIRFTRRTDIMPSVPLETKYHPSAVDILLIKRLITETSKQTLLQFLQHEFVNIGKSHAERLIGEMGPDFSPKMSVKSLTPQQIVRIHQLFRQAKFDDPSGDILSPAGEYNLRLGIIKELHPDMVATFSGSAQVFEGHPFIVEAGVSVGGKDVKQVRISLMVKYIKHGERNMLSPETDCVYSLCCISNVRSKGPVRMHLYLHLISS
;
A
#
# COMPACT_ATOMS: atom_id res chain seq x y z
N MET A 1 -14.89 -11.67 3.69
CA MET A 1 -15.03 -12.10 2.28
C MET A 1 -15.84 -11.15 1.41
N ARG A 2 -17.06 -10.72 1.78
CA ARG A 2 -17.84 -9.78 0.93
C ARG A 2 -17.09 -8.48 0.58
N GLN A 3 -16.37 -7.88 1.53
CA GLN A 3 -15.50 -6.72 1.27
C GLN A 3 -14.40 -7.00 0.24
N MET A 4 -13.78 -8.19 0.26
CA MET A 4 -12.79 -8.60 -0.74
C MET A 4 -13.43 -8.73 -2.12
N ALA A 5 -14.63 -9.32 -2.21
CA ALA A 5 -15.36 -9.44 -3.46
C ALA A 5 -15.73 -8.08 -4.09
N VAL A 6 -15.85 -7.02 -3.28
CA VAL A 6 -16.04 -5.64 -3.76
C VAL A 6 -14.77 -5.09 -4.41
N ILE A 7 -13.60 -5.19 -3.77
CA ILE A 7 -12.37 -4.61 -4.31
C ILE A 7 -11.69 -5.48 -5.38
N THR A 8 -12.07 -6.75 -5.47
CA THR A 8 -11.53 -7.71 -6.46
C THR A 8 -12.65 -8.31 -7.32
N PRO A 9 -13.35 -7.49 -8.14
CA PRO A 9 -14.44 -7.98 -8.99
C PRO A 9 -13.94 -8.98 -10.06
N TYR A 10 -12.64 -9.04 -10.29
CA TYR A 10 -11.98 -9.97 -11.20
C TYR A 10 -11.72 -11.35 -10.57
N ALA A 11 -11.86 -11.49 -9.26
CA ALA A 11 -11.62 -12.73 -8.54
C ALA A 11 -12.91 -13.52 -8.32
N GLN A 12 -12.76 -14.85 -8.18
CA GLN A 12 -13.83 -15.74 -7.76
C GLN A 12 -13.49 -16.37 -6.41
N PHE A 13 -14.42 -16.32 -5.48
CA PHE A 13 -14.29 -16.93 -4.16
C PHE A 13 -15.35 -18.00 -3.97
N LEU A 14 -14.97 -19.14 -3.42
CA LEU A 14 -15.86 -20.18 -2.95
C LEU A 14 -15.56 -20.42 -1.47
N PHE A 15 -16.51 -20.10 -0.61
CA PHE A 15 -16.46 -20.43 0.79
C PHE A 15 -17.34 -21.65 1.04
N GLN A 16 -16.77 -22.67 1.65
CA GLN A 16 -17.48 -23.87 2.06
C GLN A 16 -17.20 -24.09 3.54
N PHE A 17 -18.25 -24.01 4.35
CA PHE A 17 -18.25 -24.49 5.72
C PHE A 17 -18.84 -25.89 5.71
N VAL A 18 -18.07 -26.86 6.20
CA VAL A 18 -18.49 -28.25 6.33
C VAL A 18 -18.63 -28.56 7.82
N SER A 19 -19.80 -29.04 8.21
CA SER A 19 -20.11 -29.47 9.58
C SER A 19 -20.36 -30.97 9.61
N ASP A 20 -20.27 -31.58 10.80
CA ASP A 20 -20.62 -32.99 11.02
C ASP A 20 -22.08 -33.30 10.62
N SER A 21 -22.95 -32.29 10.61
CA SER A 21 -24.31 -32.38 10.07
C SER A 21 -24.37 -31.73 8.68
N PRO A 22 -24.67 -32.48 7.60
CA PRO A 22 -24.65 -31.95 6.24
C PRO A 22 -25.65 -30.80 6.00
N GLU A 23 -26.71 -30.71 6.80
CA GLU A 23 -27.68 -29.61 6.77
C GLU A 23 -27.10 -28.26 7.21
N LYS A 24 -26.03 -28.28 8.01
CA LYS A 24 -25.32 -27.08 8.46
C LYS A 24 -24.22 -26.65 7.50
N ASN A 25 -24.05 -27.36 6.37
CA ASN A 25 -23.07 -26.98 5.37
C ASN A 25 -23.49 -25.66 4.72
N VAL A 26 -22.57 -24.69 4.71
CA VAL A 26 -22.81 -23.38 4.08
C VAL A 26 -21.87 -23.23 2.92
N THR A 27 -22.42 -23.03 1.72
CA THR A 27 -21.64 -22.70 0.52
C THR A 27 -21.98 -21.29 0.06
N ILE A 28 -20.98 -20.40 0.05
CA ILE A 28 -21.11 -19.04 -0.46
C ILE A 28 -20.19 -18.89 -1.67
N ARG A 29 -20.74 -18.49 -2.80
CA ARG A 29 -19.99 -18.26 -4.03
C ARG A 29 -20.02 -16.79 -4.41
N PHE A 30 -18.85 -16.20 -4.61
CA PHE A 30 -18.66 -14.87 -5.17
C PHE A 30 -18.06 -15.05 -6.57
N THR A 31 -18.86 -14.90 -7.62
CA THR A 31 -18.41 -15.08 -9.02
C THR A 31 -17.62 -13.87 -9.52
N ARG A 32 -16.70 -14.02 -10.47
CA ARG A 32 -16.07 -12.84 -11.08
C ARG A 32 -17.07 -12.03 -11.93
N ARG A 33 -16.82 -10.74 -12.11
CA ARG A 33 -17.60 -9.82 -12.98
C ARG A 33 -16.82 -9.25 -14.15
N THR A 34 -15.51 -9.31 -14.09
CA THR A 34 -14.64 -8.81 -15.15
C THR A 34 -13.45 -9.74 -15.29
N ASP A 35 -12.94 -9.85 -16.52
CA ASP A 35 -11.67 -10.51 -16.83
C ASP A 35 -10.48 -9.54 -16.79
N ILE A 36 -10.75 -8.24 -16.70
CA ILE A 36 -9.75 -7.18 -16.69
C ILE A 36 -9.09 -7.13 -15.31
N MET A 37 -7.82 -7.52 -15.26
CA MET A 37 -6.97 -7.43 -14.08
C MET A 37 -6.33 -6.04 -13.98
N PRO A 38 -6.12 -5.50 -12.77
CA PRO A 38 -5.30 -4.31 -12.58
C PRO A 38 -3.84 -4.60 -12.96
N SER A 39 -3.05 -3.54 -13.15
CA SER A 39 -1.60 -3.66 -13.36
C SER A 39 -0.98 -4.47 -12.23
N VAL A 40 -0.02 -5.32 -12.59
CA VAL A 40 0.74 -6.08 -11.59
C VAL A 40 1.68 -5.11 -10.88
N PRO A 41 1.73 -5.12 -9.54
CA PRO A 41 2.68 -4.28 -8.82
C PRO A 41 4.11 -4.67 -9.19
N LEU A 42 4.96 -3.68 -9.36
CA LEU A 42 6.37 -3.88 -9.69
C LEU A 42 7.20 -3.88 -8.41
N GLU A 43 8.21 -4.75 -8.36
CA GLU A 43 9.20 -4.70 -7.29
C GLU A 43 10.09 -3.48 -7.49
N THR A 44 10.26 -2.70 -6.43
CA THR A 44 11.13 -1.54 -6.41
C THR A 44 12.04 -1.59 -5.19
N LYS A 45 13.16 -0.89 -5.30
CA LYS A 45 14.10 -0.71 -4.18
C LYS A 45 13.51 0.25 -3.15
N TYR A 46 14.21 0.34 -2.03
CA TYR A 46 13.80 1.16 -0.91
C TYR A 46 14.01 2.65 -1.16
N HIS A 47 13.07 3.46 -0.70
CA HIS A 47 13.25 4.90 -0.65
C HIS A 47 14.09 5.30 0.57
N PRO A 48 15.10 6.20 0.44
CA PRO A 48 15.97 6.57 1.56
C PRO A 48 15.24 7.10 2.80
N SER A 49 14.12 7.79 2.63
CA SER A 49 13.33 8.30 3.77
C SER A 49 12.53 7.23 4.53
N ALA A 50 12.34 6.06 3.92
CA ALA A 50 11.54 4.95 4.44
C ALA A 50 12.38 3.87 5.14
N VAL A 51 13.72 3.96 5.09
CA VAL A 51 14.58 2.89 5.62
C VAL A 51 14.94 3.09 7.08
N ASP A 52 14.96 2.00 7.82
CA ASP A 52 15.46 1.95 9.18
C ASP A 52 16.91 1.44 9.25
N ILE A 53 17.52 1.52 10.43
CA ILE A 53 18.90 1.07 10.67
C ILE A 53 19.05 -0.44 10.46
N LEU A 54 18.03 -1.24 10.77
CA LEU A 54 18.08 -2.69 10.66
C LEU A 54 18.09 -3.13 9.19
N LEU A 55 17.29 -2.47 8.37
CA LEU A 55 17.21 -2.65 6.93
C LEU A 55 18.51 -2.21 6.27
N ILE A 56 19.09 -1.07 6.64
CA ILE A 56 20.42 -0.68 6.13
C ILE A 56 21.46 -1.75 6.45
N LYS A 57 21.50 -2.26 7.70
CA LYS A 57 22.41 -3.37 8.08
C LYS A 57 22.19 -4.62 7.22
N ARG A 58 20.93 -4.99 7.00
CA ARG A 58 20.55 -6.13 6.16
C ARG A 58 21.02 -5.94 4.71
N LEU A 59 20.76 -4.78 4.13
CA LEU A 59 21.19 -4.44 2.77
C LEU A 59 22.73 -4.45 2.65
N ILE A 60 23.47 -3.99 3.66
CA ILE A 60 24.94 -4.07 3.69
C ILE A 60 25.43 -5.53 3.67
N THR A 61 24.73 -6.44 4.35
CA THR A 61 25.09 -7.87 4.36
C THR A 61 24.75 -8.58 3.06
N GLU A 62 23.63 -8.21 2.42
CA GLU A 62 23.08 -8.87 1.23
C GLU A 62 23.61 -8.29 -0.09
N THR A 63 24.04 -7.03 -0.11
CA THR A 63 24.46 -6.33 -1.33
C THR A 63 25.65 -6.99 -2.02
N SER A 64 25.61 -6.97 -3.36
CA SER A 64 26.74 -7.33 -4.22
C SER A 64 27.72 -6.18 -4.44
N LYS A 65 27.37 -4.95 -4.02
CA LYS A 65 28.16 -3.74 -4.28
C LYS A 65 29.30 -3.62 -3.28
N GLN A 66 30.49 -3.32 -3.81
CA GLN A 66 31.72 -3.27 -3.01
C GLN A 66 31.92 -1.90 -2.38
N THR A 67 31.53 -0.83 -3.07
CA THR A 67 31.82 0.55 -2.67
C THR A 67 30.59 1.28 -2.14
N LEU A 68 30.77 2.18 -1.16
CA LEU A 68 29.69 2.98 -0.59
C LEU A 68 28.92 3.77 -1.65
N LEU A 69 29.62 4.33 -2.64
CA LEU A 69 28.99 5.03 -3.76
C LEU A 69 28.01 4.13 -4.52
N GLN A 70 28.45 2.91 -4.86
CA GLN A 70 27.62 1.95 -5.58
C GLN A 70 26.46 1.45 -4.72
N PHE A 71 26.65 1.27 -3.42
CA PHE A 71 25.60 0.89 -2.50
C PHE A 71 24.48 1.93 -2.46
N LEU A 72 24.83 3.20 -2.26
CA LEU A 72 23.84 4.29 -2.25
C LEU A 72 23.09 4.42 -3.58
N GLN A 73 23.80 4.25 -4.71
CA GLN A 73 23.21 4.35 -6.05
C GLN A 73 22.30 3.16 -6.40
N HIS A 74 22.63 1.96 -5.92
CA HIS A 74 22.00 0.74 -6.42
C HIS A 74 21.10 0.03 -5.41
N GLU A 75 21.14 0.33 -4.12
CA GLU A 75 20.21 -0.26 -3.15
C GLU A 75 19.01 0.64 -2.84
N PHE A 76 19.06 1.92 -3.23
CA PHE A 76 17.98 2.88 -3.00
C PHE A 76 17.47 3.50 -4.31
N VAL A 77 16.20 3.90 -4.31
CA VAL A 77 15.62 4.70 -5.42
C VAL A 77 16.02 6.17 -5.30
N ASN A 78 15.96 6.90 -6.42
CA ASN A 78 16.18 8.35 -6.48
C ASN A 78 17.54 8.86 -5.96
N ILE A 79 18.55 7.98 -5.92
CA ILE A 79 19.95 8.35 -5.66
C ILE A 79 20.78 8.15 -6.93
N GLY A 80 21.01 9.24 -7.66
CA GLY A 80 21.97 9.28 -8.76
C GLY A 80 23.42 9.38 -8.27
N LYS A 81 24.39 9.21 -9.18
CA LYS A 81 25.83 9.27 -8.85
C LYS A 81 26.24 10.58 -8.19
N SER A 82 25.84 11.72 -8.77
CA SER A 82 26.14 13.06 -8.22
C SER A 82 25.51 13.27 -6.85
N HIS A 83 24.29 12.77 -6.66
CA HIS A 83 23.60 12.85 -5.37
C HIS A 83 24.32 11.98 -4.32
N ALA A 84 24.73 10.76 -4.68
CA ALA A 84 25.48 9.89 -3.78
C ALA A 84 26.81 10.51 -3.36
N GLU A 85 27.57 11.11 -4.29
CA GLU A 85 28.82 11.81 -3.97
C GLU A 85 28.60 12.98 -3.00
N ARG A 86 27.54 13.77 -3.20
CA ARG A 86 27.14 14.85 -2.28
C ARG A 86 26.79 14.32 -0.90
N LEU A 87 25.96 13.28 -0.82
CA LEU A 87 25.55 12.67 0.45
C LEU A 87 26.76 12.17 1.23
N ILE A 88 27.70 11.48 0.56
CA ILE A 88 28.94 11.00 1.18
C ILE A 88 29.76 12.17 1.75
N GLY A 89 29.84 13.30 1.02
CA GLY A 89 30.48 14.52 1.52
C GLY A 89 29.81 15.11 2.77
N GLU A 90 28.47 15.07 2.85
CA GLU A 90 27.71 15.54 4.01
C GLU A 90 27.79 14.60 5.24
N MET A 91 28.08 13.31 5.02
CA MET A 91 28.28 12.35 6.11
C MET A 91 29.52 12.67 6.95
N GLY A 92 30.58 13.20 6.33
CA GLY A 92 31.79 13.68 6.99
C GLY A 92 33.09 13.07 6.44
N PRO A 93 34.25 13.45 7.00
CA PRO A 93 35.58 13.02 6.51
C PRO A 93 35.84 11.52 6.67
N ASP A 94 35.10 10.85 7.57
CA ASP A 94 35.20 9.41 7.81
C ASP A 94 34.56 8.56 6.69
N PHE A 95 33.95 9.21 5.70
CA PHE A 95 33.30 8.57 4.56
C PHE A 95 34.05 8.85 3.27
N SER A 96 34.25 7.81 2.47
CA SER A 96 34.86 7.92 1.14
C SER A 96 34.02 7.17 0.11
N PRO A 97 33.85 7.70 -1.12
CA PRO A 97 33.11 7.01 -2.17
C PRO A 97 33.61 5.61 -2.48
N LYS A 98 34.92 5.37 -2.29
CA LYS A 98 35.59 4.10 -2.56
C LYS A 98 35.67 3.19 -1.32
N MET A 99 35.18 3.62 -0.17
CA MET A 99 35.23 2.78 1.04
C MET A 99 34.39 1.52 0.85
N SER A 100 34.83 0.43 1.47
CA SER A 100 34.09 -0.83 1.40
C SER A 100 32.79 -0.75 2.19
N VAL A 101 31.68 -1.16 1.58
CA VAL A 101 30.35 -1.18 2.23
C VAL A 101 30.35 -2.13 3.43
N LYS A 102 31.04 -3.26 3.30
CA LYS A 102 31.11 -4.30 4.32
C LYS A 102 31.99 -3.93 5.52
N SER A 103 32.79 -2.88 5.42
CA SER A 103 33.62 -2.39 6.53
C SER A 103 32.99 -1.24 7.32
N LEU A 104 31.73 -0.87 7.03
CA LEU A 104 31.04 0.21 7.73
C LEU A 104 30.83 -0.14 9.21
N THR A 105 31.23 0.78 10.09
CA THR A 105 31.03 0.62 11.53
C THR A 105 29.57 0.90 11.92
N PRO A 106 29.09 0.39 13.07
CA PRO A 106 27.74 0.72 13.55
C PRO A 106 27.47 2.23 13.67
N GLN A 107 28.49 3.01 14.07
CA GLN A 107 28.40 4.47 14.17
C GLN A 107 28.21 5.11 12.78
N GLN A 108 28.93 4.61 11.76
CA GLN A 108 28.78 5.08 10.39
C GLN A 108 27.39 4.75 9.83
N ILE A 109 26.84 3.58 10.14
CA ILE A 109 25.48 3.20 9.73
C ILE A 109 24.44 4.12 10.37
N VAL A 110 24.58 4.45 11.66
CA VAL A 110 23.72 5.43 12.34
C VAL A 110 23.82 6.79 11.66
N ARG A 111 25.03 7.23 11.28
CA ARG A 111 25.23 8.50 10.57
C ARG A 111 24.57 8.52 9.20
N ILE A 112 24.65 7.42 8.43
CA ILE A 112 23.93 7.28 7.14
C ILE A 112 22.42 7.45 7.36
N HIS A 113 21.85 6.73 8.33
CA HIS A 113 20.43 6.81 8.65
C HIS A 113 20.00 8.22 9.10
N GLN A 114 20.80 8.88 9.94
CA GLN A 114 20.54 10.27 10.34
C GLN A 114 20.52 11.22 9.14
N LEU A 115 21.47 11.07 8.21
CA LEU A 115 21.50 11.89 7.00
C LEU A 115 20.27 11.63 6.13
N PHE A 116 19.83 10.38 5.97
CA PHE A 116 18.62 10.05 5.21
C PHE A 116 17.34 10.69 5.79
N ARG A 117 17.27 10.87 7.12
CA ARG A 117 16.15 11.57 7.76
C ARG A 117 16.23 13.10 7.61
N GLN A 118 17.42 13.65 7.41
CA GLN A 118 17.66 15.10 7.29
C GLN A 118 17.61 15.59 5.83
N ALA A 119 18.09 14.77 4.90
CA ALA A 119 18.13 15.07 3.48
C ALA A 119 16.75 14.96 2.84
N LYS A 120 16.51 15.79 1.82
CA LYS A 120 15.32 15.70 0.97
C LYS A 120 15.65 14.87 -0.26
N PHE A 121 14.80 13.89 -0.52
CA PHE A 121 14.84 13.04 -1.70
C PHE A 121 13.62 13.31 -2.56
N ASP A 122 13.75 13.09 -3.86
CA ASP A 122 12.61 13.15 -4.76
C ASP A 122 11.62 12.03 -4.44
N ASP A 123 10.34 12.30 -4.64
CA ASP A 123 9.27 11.34 -4.36
C ASP A 123 9.42 10.07 -5.22
N PRO A 124 9.22 8.86 -4.65
CA PRO A 124 9.17 7.62 -5.42
C PRO A 124 7.97 7.61 -6.37
N SER A 125 8.11 6.90 -7.50
CA SER A 125 6.99 6.73 -8.43
C SER A 125 5.85 5.89 -7.83
N GLY A 126 4.62 6.28 -8.13
CA GLY A 126 3.41 5.51 -7.83
C GLY A 126 3.12 4.37 -8.80
N ASP A 127 3.89 4.21 -9.88
CA ASP A 127 3.66 3.20 -10.92
C ASP A 127 3.82 1.75 -10.40
N ILE A 128 4.47 1.60 -9.26
CA ILE A 128 4.63 0.32 -8.56
C ILE A 128 3.32 -0.15 -7.90
N LEU A 129 2.36 0.76 -7.72
CA LEU A 129 1.10 0.49 -7.06
C LEU A 129 0.13 -0.21 -8.02
N SER A 130 -0.77 -0.99 -7.43
CA SER A 130 -1.78 -1.78 -8.14
C SER A 130 -3.16 -1.45 -7.59
N PRO A 131 -3.71 -0.25 -7.91
CA PRO A 131 -5.06 0.14 -7.50
C PRO A 131 -6.10 -0.80 -8.12
N ALA A 132 -7.29 -0.91 -7.52
CA ALA A 132 -8.37 -1.66 -8.14
C ALA A 132 -8.84 -0.93 -9.42
N GLY A 133 -8.83 0.41 -9.38
CA GLY A 133 -9.34 1.29 -10.42
C GLY A 133 -10.80 1.64 -10.16
N GLU A 134 -11.19 2.86 -10.52
CA GLU A 134 -12.54 3.39 -10.30
C GLU A 134 -13.63 2.49 -10.90
N TYR A 135 -13.42 2.02 -12.14
CA TYR A 135 -14.35 1.13 -12.84
C TYR A 135 -14.56 -0.20 -12.10
N ASN A 136 -13.48 -0.86 -11.68
CA ASN A 136 -13.56 -2.14 -10.98
C ASN A 136 -14.18 -1.98 -9.59
N LEU A 137 -13.80 -0.94 -8.86
CA LEU A 137 -14.41 -0.64 -7.56
C LEU A 137 -15.93 -0.44 -7.70
N ARG A 138 -16.36 0.31 -8.73
CA ARG A 138 -17.78 0.52 -9.04
C ARG A 138 -18.50 -0.79 -9.33
N LEU A 139 -17.93 -1.64 -10.18
CA LEU A 139 -18.50 -2.95 -10.53
C LEU A 139 -18.68 -3.84 -9.29
N GLY A 140 -17.67 -3.89 -8.43
CA GLY A 140 -17.72 -4.70 -7.21
C GLY A 140 -18.79 -4.20 -6.23
N ILE A 141 -18.91 -2.88 -6.04
CA ILE A 141 -19.96 -2.30 -5.19
C ILE A 141 -21.36 -2.62 -5.74
N ILE A 142 -21.59 -2.42 -7.05
CA ILE A 142 -22.91 -2.69 -7.67
C ILE A 142 -23.29 -4.16 -7.51
N LYS A 143 -22.32 -5.05 -7.78
CA LYS A 143 -22.51 -6.50 -7.76
C LYS A 143 -22.78 -7.02 -6.35
N GLU A 144 -21.99 -6.59 -5.37
CA GLU A 144 -22.06 -7.16 -4.03
C GLU A 144 -23.10 -6.48 -3.15
N LEU A 145 -23.46 -5.22 -3.38
CA LEU A 145 -24.35 -4.46 -2.49
C LEU A 145 -25.70 -4.12 -3.09
N HIS A 146 -25.82 -4.17 -4.43
CA HIS A 146 -27.04 -3.78 -5.15
C HIS A 146 -27.63 -2.43 -4.68
N PRO A 147 -26.84 -1.35 -4.66
CA PRO A 147 -27.31 -0.04 -4.22
C PRO A 147 -28.19 0.62 -5.29
N ASP A 148 -28.95 1.63 -4.87
CA ASP A 148 -29.75 2.46 -5.79
C ASP A 148 -28.83 3.44 -6.54
N MET A 149 -27.78 3.93 -5.86
CA MET A 149 -26.78 4.84 -6.43
C MET A 149 -25.38 4.46 -5.97
N VAL A 150 -24.39 4.67 -6.84
CA VAL A 150 -22.97 4.48 -6.55
C VAL A 150 -22.14 5.61 -7.17
N ALA A 151 -21.17 6.12 -6.42
CA ALA A 151 -20.11 7.01 -6.90
C ALA A 151 -18.76 6.43 -6.47
N THR A 152 -17.75 6.57 -7.31
CA THR A 152 -16.40 6.05 -7.06
C THR A 152 -15.36 7.10 -7.45
N PHE A 153 -14.18 7.00 -6.87
CA PHE A 153 -13.05 7.89 -7.14
C PHE A 153 -11.74 7.14 -6.93
N SER A 154 -10.75 7.41 -7.77
CA SER A 154 -9.37 6.93 -7.60
C SER A 154 -8.45 8.15 -7.72
N GLY A 155 -7.69 8.43 -6.67
CA GLY A 155 -6.77 9.57 -6.63
C GLY A 155 -5.49 9.35 -7.43
N SER A 156 -4.71 10.41 -7.61
CA SER A 156 -3.32 10.28 -8.05
C SER A 156 -2.45 9.70 -6.92
N ALA A 157 -1.31 9.11 -7.29
CA ALA A 157 -0.32 8.69 -6.31
C ALA A 157 0.20 9.89 -5.50
N GLN A 158 0.37 9.68 -4.20
CA GLN A 158 0.93 10.61 -3.22
C GLN A 158 2.02 9.87 -2.44
N VAL A 159 2.88 10.58 -1.71
CA VAL A 159 3.97 9.97 -0.94
C VAL A 159 3.87 10.37 0.53
N PHE A 160 4.04 9.39 1.40
CA PHE A 160 4.15 9.61 2.84
C PHE A 160 5.35 8.85 3.40
N GLU A 161 6.28 9.57 4.03
CA GLU A 161 7.53 9.02 4.60
C GLU A 161 8.32 8.11 3.63
N GLY A 162 8.29 8.40 2.32
CA GLY A 162 8.98 7.60 1.31
C GLY A 162 8.18 6.39 0.80
N HIS A 163 6.93 6.23 1.21
CA HIS A 163 6.01 5.23 0.70
C HIS A 163 5.00 5.90 -0.24
N PRO A 164 5.00 5.56 -1.55
CA PRO A 164 3.92 5.97 -2.43
C PRO A 164 2.62 5.26 -2.05
N PHE A 165 1.52 5.98 -2.09
CA PHE A 165 0.18 5.44 -1.86
C PHE A 165 -0.87 6.07 -2.77
N ILE A 166 -1.95 5.33 -3.01
CA ILE A 166 -3.16 5.78 -3.72
C ILE A 166 -4.35 5.55 -2.81
N VAL A 167 -5.29 6.50 -2.81
CA VAL A 167 -6.58 6.38 -2.13
C VAL A 167 -7.67 6.21 -3.18
N GLU A 168 -8.43 5.14 -3.04
CA GLU A 168 -9.68 4.94 -3.77
C GLU A 168 -10.85 4.99 -2.80
N ALA A 169 -11.94 5.62 -3.24
CA ALA A 169 -13.14 5.77 -2.45
C ALA A 169 -14.37 5.36 -3.26
N GLY A 170 -15.34 4.75 -2.58
CA GLY A 170 -16.64 4.43 -3.16
C GLY A 170 -17.74 4.75 -2.16
N VAL A 171 -18.79 5.43 -2.63
CA VAL A 171 -20.00 5.69 -1.84
C VAL A 171 -21.16 5.01 -2.53
N SER A 172 -21.92 4.23 -1.77
CA SER A 172 -23.18 3.66 -2.26
C SER A 172 -24.33 4.02 -1.34
N VAL A 173 -25.49 4.34 -1.93
CA VAL A 173 -26.71 4.71 -1.22
C VAL A 173 -27.84 3.77 -1.61
N GLY A 174 -28.63 3.35 -0.62
CA GLY A 174 -29.78 2.46 -0.84
C GLY A 174 -29.42 0.97 -0.83
N GLY A 175 -30.26 0.14 -1.47
CA GLY A 175 -30.11 -1.31 -1.50
C GLY A 175 -30.81 -2.07 -0.36
N LYS A 176 -30.83 -3.40 -0.45
CA LYS A 176 -31.62 -4.28 0.43
C LYS A 176 -30.98 -4.54 1.81
N ASP A 177 -29.65 -4.43 1.91
CA ASP A 177 -28.87 -4.92 3.06
C ASP A 177 -28.35 -3.84 4.02
N VAL A 178 -28.42 -2.55 3.64
CA VAL A 178 -27.83 -1.46 4.43
C VAL A 178 -28.88 -0.89 5.38
N LYS A 179 -28.88 -1.31 6.65
CA LYS A 179 -29.84 -0.81 7.66
C LYS A 179 -29.40 0.50 8.35
N GLN A 180 -28.11 0.82 8.32
CA GLN A 180 -27.48 2.01 8.93
C GLN A 180 -26.23 2.42 8.13
N VAL A 181 -25.68 3.62 8.40
CA VAL A 181 -24.40 4.06 7.85
C VAL A 181 -23.30 3.06 8.19
N ARG A 182 -22.65 2.51 7.16
CA ARG A 182 -21.53 1.57 7.32
C ARG A 182 -20.29 2.13 6.63
N ILE A 183 -19.15 1.99 7.29
CA ILE A 183 -17.85 2.34 6.70
C ILE A 183 -17.03 1.06 6.64
N SER A 184 -16.35 0.86 5.52
CA SER A 184 -15.44 -0.25 5.30
C SER A 184 -14.14 0.28 4.75
N LEU A 185 -13.10 0.13 5.55
CA LEU A 185 -11.73 0.39 5.12
C LEU A 185 -11.10 -0.95 4.74
N MET A 186 -10.47 -0.96 3.57
CA MET A 186 -9.56 -2.03 3.17
C MET A 186 -8.20 -1.42 2.89
N VAL A 187 -7.16 -2.04 3.43
CA VAL A 187 -5.80 -1.64 3.15
C VAL A 187 -5.11 -2.75 2.38
N LYS A 188 -4.49 -2.37 1.27
CA LYS A 188 -3.67 -3.24 0.42
C LYS A 188 -2.22 -2.78 0.56
N TYR A 189 -1.41 -3.61 1.18
CA TYR A 189 0.04 -3.40 1.25
C TYR A 189 0.76 -4.26 0.23
N ILE A 190 1.65 -3.63 -0.53
CA ILE A 190 2.57 -4.28 -1.46
C ILE A 190 3.92 -4.40 -0.74
N LYS A 191 4.20 -5.57 -0.18
CA LYS A 191 5.50 -5.80 0.48
C LYS A 191 6.56 -6.16 -0.55
N HIS A 192 7.77 -5.63 -0.35
CA HIS A 192 8.95 -6.04 -1.10
C HIS A 192 9.15 -7.56 -0.99
N GLY A 193 9.20 -8.26 -2.13
CA GLY A 193 9.36 -9.73 -2.20
C GLY A 193 8.13 -10.58 -1.83
N GLU A 194 6.99 -10.01 -1.47
CA GLU A 194 5.76 -10.75 -1.13
C GLU A 194 4.56 -10.31 -1.98
N ARG A 195 3.69 -11.28 -2.33
CA ARG A 195 2.44 -10.99 -3.06
C ARG A 195 1.42 -10.33 -2.13
N ASN A 196 0.92 -9.16 -2.54
CA ASN A 196 -0.30 -8.44 -2.11
C ASN A 196 -0.97 -8.97 -0.83
N MET A 197 -0.84 -8.25 0.28
CA MET A 197 -1.55 -8.56 1.52
C MET A 197 -2.76 -7.62 1.65
N LEU A 198 -3.96 -8.21 1.70
CA LEU A 198 -5.21 -7.49 1.96
C LEU A 198 -5.55 -7.63 3.44
N SER A 199 -5.47 -6.54 4.21
CA SER A 199 -5.90 -6.52 5.60
C SER A 199 -7.21 -5.72 5.75
N PRO A 200 -8.25 -6.32 6.35
CA PRO A 200 -9.36 -5.54 6.87
C PRO A 200 -8.90 -4.88 8.18
N GLU A 201 -8.46 -3.63 8.12
CA GLU A 201 -8.15 -2.85 9.33
C GLU A 201 -9.39 -2.14 9.84
N THR A 202 -9.74 -2.36 11.11
CA THR A 202 -10.85 -1.69 11.80
C THR A 202 -10.43 -0.35 12.43
N ASP A 203 -9.14 -0.11 12.68
CA ASP A 203 -8.64 1.02 13.49
C ASP A 203 -7.58 1.85 12.75
N CYS A 204 -7.90 2.41 11.59
CA CYS A 204 -7.03 3.35 10.90
C CYS A 204 -7.55 4.80 11.02
N VAL A 205 -6.66 5.79 11.09
CA VAL A 205 -6.96 7.23 11.25
C VAL A 205 -7.95 7.76 10.20
N TYR A 206 -8.00 7.14 9.02
CA TYR A 206 -8.95 7.45 7.95
C TYR A 206 -10.42 7.14 8.31
N SER A 207 -10.67 6.14 9.18
CA SER A 207 -12.03 5.83 9.65
C SER A 207 -12.59 7.01 10.44
N LEU A 208 -11.81 7.62 11.34
CA LEU A 208 -12.26 8.76 12.16
C LEU A 208 -12.57 10.03 11.34
N CYS A 209 -11.75 10.36 10.34
CA CYS A 209 -11.94 11.58 9.53
C CYS A 209 -13.21 11.51 8.67
N CYS A 210 -13.55 10.32 8.14
CA CYS A 210 -14.78 10.15 7.37
C CYS A 210 -16.03 10.03 8.24
N ILE A 211 -15.91 9.48 9.47
CA ILE A 211 -17.05 9.34 10.40
C ILE A 211 -17.60 10.69 10.84
N SER A 212 -16.73 11.68 11.09
CA SER A 212 -17.12 12.97 11.67
C SER A 212 -18.02 13.81 10.77
N ASN A 213 -17.86 13.72 9.44
CA ASN A 213 -18.62 14.55 8.50
C ASN A 213 -19.96 13.93 8.06
N VAL A 214 -20.09 12.59 8.09
CA VAL A 214 -21.27 11.87 7.59
C VAL A 214 -22.45 11.88 8.58
N ARG A 215 -22.18 11.95 9.89
CA ARG A 215 -23.24 11.98 10.92
C ARG A 215 -24.14 13.23 10.86
N SER A 216 -23.79 14.24 10.08
CA SER A 216 -24.55 15.50 9.92
C SER A 216 -25.75 15.41 8.96
N LYS A 217 -25.90 14.33 8.17
CA LYS A 217 -26.84 14.27 7.02
C LYS A 217 -28.11 13.41 7.19
N GLY A 218 -28.50 13.06 8.41
CA GLY A 218 -29.75 12.32 8.68
C GLY A 218 -29.70 10.80 8.43
N PRO A 219 -30.83 10.08 8.51
CA PRO A 219 -30.87 8.61 8.45
C PRO A 219 -30.76 8.11 7.01
N VAL A 220 -29.58 8.23 6.41
CA VAL A 220 -29.32 7.73 5.05
C VAL A 220 -28.71 6.34 5.11
N ARG A 221 -29.27 5.39 4.36
CA ARG A 221 -28.67 4.07 4.13
C ARG A 221 -27.46 4.24 3.22
N MET A 222 -26.27 4.38 3.79
CA MET A 222 -25.05 4.67 3.06
C MET A 222 -23.93 3.71 3.44
N HIS A 223 -23.16 3.27 2.44
CA HIS A 223 -21.92 2.53 2.65
C HIS A 223 -20.75 3.32 2.03
N LEU A 224 -19.76 3.66 2.85
CA LEU A 224 -18.49 4.22 2.40
C LEU A 224 -17.41 3.14 2.34
N TYR A 225 -16.77 3.01 1.19
CA TYR A 225 -15.60 2.18 0.94
C TYR A 225 -14.38 3.07 0.80
N LEU A 226 -13.33 2.74 1.54
CA LEU A 226 -12.01 3.34 1.40
C LEU A 226 -11.03 2.21 1.12
N HIS A 227 -10.23 2.36 0.07
CA HIS A 227 -9.19 1.44 -0.30
C HIS A 227 -7.87 2.21 -0.37
N LEU A 228 -6.98 1.94 0.58
CA LEU A 228 -5.64 2.51 0.61
C LEU A 228 -4.66 1.48 0.03
N ILE A 229 -3.92 1.87 -0.99
CA ILE A 229 -2.88 1.04 -1.61
C ILE A 229 -1.54 1.69 -1.34
N SER A 230 -0.61 0.99 -0.69
CA SER A 230 0.76 1.47 -0.41
C SER A 230 1.78 0.38 -0.67
N SER A 231 3.03 0.76 -0.94
CA SER A 231 4.19 -0.15 -0.88
C SER A 231 4.85 -0.16 0.49
#